data_AF-X1G4W6-F1
#
_entry.id   AF-X1G4W6-F1
#
_cell.length_a   1.000
_cell.length_b   1.000
_cell.length_c   1.000
_cell.angle_alpha   90.00
_cell.angle_beta   90.00
_cell.angle_gamma   90.00
#
_symmetry.space_group_name_H-M   'P 1'
#
loop_
_entity.id
_entity.type
_entity.pdbx_description
1 polymer ?
#
loop_
_entity_poly.entity_id
_entity_poly.type
_entity_poly.pdbx_seq_one_letter_code
_entity_poly.pdbx_strand_id
1 'polypeptide(L)'
;EEVFEVSYTTKGTLTKDELGAETAFGLWGVYGISLNMLVINPAYAFFFSQMDLKVGEKMNFFGVGIIKVIGKEKIAGREGFVCQLFQADEEDKMIAEWIIDPDLALPLRSKIFEDNELQGQIELVKYMQY
;
A
#
# COMPACT_ATOMS: atom_id res chain seq x y z
N GLU A 1 29.40 -2.06 2.55
CA GLU A 1 27.98 -2.32 2.27
C GLU A 1 27.21 -1.07 2.63
N GLU A 2 26.25 -0.68 1.80
CA GLU A 2 25.32 0.39 2.18
C GLU A 2 24.31 -0.17 3.18
N VAL A 3 24.14 0.51 4.31
CA VAL A 3 23.24 0.08 5.40
C VAL A 3 22.09 1.08 5.52
N PHE A 4 20.86 0.57 5.51
CA PHE A 4 19.65 1.37 5.57
C PHE A 4 18.80 0.99 6.79
N GLU A 5 18.31 1.98 7.53
CA GLU A 5 17.30 1.80 8.58
C GLU A 5 15.92 2.16 8.02
N VAL A 6 14.97 1.21 8.11
CA VAL A 6 13.60 1.36 7.62
C VAL A 6 12.62 1.11 8.75
N SER A 7 11.73 2.06 9.03
CA SER A 7 10.74 1.98 10.11
C SER A 7 9.32 2.21 9.60
N TYR A 8 8.41 1.30 9.95
CA TYR A 8 6.98 1.33 9.58
C TYR A 8 6.09 1.40 10.81
N THR A 9 4.88 1.94 10.64
CA THR A 9 3.82 1.86 11.65
C THR A 9 2.53 1.29 11.04
N THR A 10 1.83 0.46 11.80
CA THR A 10 0.53 -0.14 11.45
C THR A 10 -0.56 0.43 12.35
N LYS A 11 -1.67 0.91 11.78
CA LYS A 11 -2.85 1.35 12.53
C LYS A 11 -4.12 0.78 11.91
N GLY A 12 -5.06 0.34 12.75
CA GLY A 12 -6.38 -0.14 12.37
C GLY A 12 -7.39 0.09 13.50
N THR A 13 -8.67 0.18 13.16
CA THR A 13 -9.79 0.22 14.11
C THR A 13 -10.32 -1.20 14.27
N LEU A 14 -10.53 -1.64 15.51
CA LEU A 14 -10.92 -3.01 15.82
C LEU A 14 -12.11 -3.03 16.77
N THR A 15 -13.04 -3.95 16.55
CA THR A 15 -14.07 -4.30 17.52
C THR A 15 -13.44 -5.11 18.67
N LYS A 16 -14.19 -5.27 19.77
CA LYS A 16 -13.69 -5.95 20.97
C LYS A 16 -13.36 -7.42 20.74
N ASP A 17 -14.14 -8.07 19.88
CA ASP A 17 -14.00 -9.47 19.47
C ASP A 17 -12.83 -9.68 18.51
N GLU A 18 -12.39 -8.63 17.81
CA GLU A 18 -11.20 -8.65 16.93
C GLU A 18 -9.88 -8.42 17.69
N LEU A 19 -9.92 -8.04 18.98
CA LEU A 19 -8.73 -7.83 19.83
C LEU A 19 -8.16 -9.17 20.33
N GLY A 20 -7.43 -9.88 19.47
CA GLY A 20 -6.76 -11.15 19.78
C GLY A 20 -5.25 -11.14 19.52
N ALA A 21 -4.55 -12.19 19.98
CA ALA A 21 -3.11 -12.37 19.72
C ALA A 21 -2.80 -12.45 18.22
N GLU A 22 -3.70 -13.01 17.42
CA GLU A 22 -3.57 -13.09 15.96
C GLU A 22 -3.60 -11.71 15.30
N THR A 23 -4.45 -10.81 15.81
CA THR A 23 -4.57 -9.41 15.38
C THR A 23 -3.37 -8.57 15.82
N ALA A 24 -2.84 -8.82 17.03
CA ALA A 24 -1.69 -8.08 17.57
C ALA A 24 -0.33 -8.54 17.00
N PHE A 25 -0.20 -9.82 16.63
CA PHE A 25 1.08 -10.43 16.25
C PHE A 25 1.14 -10.97 14.81
N GLY A 26 0.05 -10.85 14.04
CA GLY A 26 0.09 -10.91 12.57
C GLY A 26 0.37 -12.27 11.94
N LEU A 27 0.13 -13.39 12.65
CA LEU A 27 0.01 -14.69 11.99
C LEU A 27 -1.46 -14.89 11.58
N TRP A 28 -1.73 -14.77 10.28
CA TRP A 28 -3.02 -15.04 9.61
C TRP A 28 -4.20 -14.12 9.95
N GLY A 29 -4.09 -13.27 10.98
CA GLY A 29 -5.05 -12.20 11.25
C GLY A 29 -4.93 -11.08 10.21
N VAL A 30 -5.99 -10.86 9.42
CA VAL A 30 -6.10 -9.86 8.34
C VAL A 30 -5.72 -8.44 8.77
N TYR A 31 -5.70 -8.17 10.08
CA TYR A 31 -5.43 -6.86 10.69
C TYR A 31 -3.98 -6.67 11.18
N GLY A 32 -3.25 -7.75 11.42
CA GLY A 32 -1.81 -7.71 11.63
C GLY A 32 -1.15 -7.94 10.30
N ILE A 33 -1.27 -6.98 9.38
CA ILE A 33 -0.79 -7.20 8.03
C ILE A 33 0.69 -7.54 8.11
N SER A 34 1.05 -8.79 7.80
CA SER A 34 2.46 -9.14 7.74
C SER A 34 3.08 -8.19 6.73
N LEU A 35 4.21 -7.56 7.08
CA LEU A 35 4.93 -6.70 6.14
C LEU A 35 5.08 -7.40 4.77
N ASN A 36 5.21 -8.72 4.79
CA ASN A 36 5.26 -9.59 3.60
C ASN A 36 3.98 -9.56 2.77
N MET A 37 2.78 -9.44 3.34
CA MET A 37 1.52 -9.37 2.57
C MET A 37 1.30 -7.99 1.94
N LEU A 38 1.88 -6.92 2.49
CA LEU A 38 1.89 -5.57 1.89
C LEU A 38 2.97 -5.36 0.86
N VAL A 39 4.13 -5.98 1.08
CA VAL A 39 5.31 -5.89 0.20
C VAL A 39 5.27 -6.96 -0.90
N ILE A 40 4.54 -8.05 -0.68
CA ILE A 40 4.57 -9.26 -1.51
C ILE A 40 3.14 -9.82 -1.66
N ASN A 41 2.25 -9.07 -2.31
CA ASN A 41 1.56 -9.79 -3.37
C ASN A 41 2.55 -9.80 -4.53
N PRO A 42 3.08 -10.97 -4.95
CA PRO A 42 4.01 -11.06 -6.07
C PRO A 42 3.48 -10.37 -7.33
N ALA A 43 2.15 -10.30 -7.50
CA ALA A 43 1.52 -9.58 -8.59
C ALA A 43 1.67 -8.05 -8.50
N TYR A 44 1.70 -7.47 -7.30
CA TYR A 44 1.84 -6.01 -7.10
C TYR A 44 3.30 -5.55 -7.18
N ALA A 45 4.25 -6.30 -6.60
CA ALA A 45 5.68 -6.02 -6.78
C ALA A 45 6.10 -6.15 -8.26
N PHE A 46 5.54 -7.14 -8.98
CA PHE A 46 5.69 -7.26 -10.43
C PHE A 46 5.05 -6.08 -11.17
N PHE A 47 3.85 -5.65 -10.76
CA PHE A 47 3.18 -4.49 -11.34
C PHE A 47 4.00 -3.20 -11.18
N PHE A 48 4.50 -2.90 -9.99
CA PHE A 48 5.26 -1.66 -9.74
C PHE A 48 6.67 -1.67 -10.36
N SER A 49 7.31 -2.83 -10.52
CA SER A 49 8.65 -2.91 -11.12
C SER A 49 8.66 -2.87 -12.65
N GLN A 50 7.55 -3.20 -13.31
CA GLN A 50 7.48 -3.30 -14.78
C GLN A 50 6.78 -2.11 -15.46
N MET A 51 6.27 -1.17 -14.68
CA MET A 51 5.42 -0.09 -15.17
C MET A 51 6.08 1.29 -15.13
N ASP A 52 6.07 1.97 -16.27
CA ASP A 52 6.39 3.40 -16.39
C ASP A 52 5.17 4.22 -15.93
N LEU A 53 5.03 4.43 -14.62
CA LEU A 53 3.90 5.16 -14.02
C LEU A 53 3.92 6.64 -14.41
N LYS A 54 2.82 7.14 -14.98
CA LYS A 54 2.63 8.58 -15.25
C LYS A 54 1.33 9.10 -14.68
N VAL A 55 1.39 10.33 -14.17
CA VAL A 55 0.20 11.03 -13.66
C VAL A 55 -0.82 11.20 -14.79
N GLY A 56 -2.06 10.83 -14.51
CA GLY A 56 -3.16 10.81 -15.47
C GLY A 56 -3.38 9.44 -16.14
N GLU A 57 -2.50 8.47 -15.92
CA GLU A 57 -2.71 7.12 -16.44
C GLU A 57 -3.85 6.40 -15.70
N LYS A 58 -4.71 5.76 -16.50
CA LYS A 58 -5.74 4.83 -16.06
C LYS A 58 -5.49 3.51 -16.75
N MET A 59 -5.47 2.42 -16.00
CA MET A 59 -5.25 1.10 -16.54
C MET A 59 -6.10 0.03 -15.88
N ASN A 60 -6.46 -0.98 -16.65
CA ASN A 60 -7.17 -2.15 -16.15
C ASN A 60 -6.15 -3.25 -15.85
N PHE A 61 -6.06 -3.63 -14.57
CA PHE A 61 -5.25 -4.75 -14.12
C PHE A 61 -6.15 -5.99 -14.06
N PHE A 62 -6.09 -6.79 -15.15
CA PHE A 62 -6.97 -7.94 -15.40
C PHE A 62 -7.14 -8.84 -14.17
N GLY A 63 -8.37 -8.86 -13.63
CA GLY A 63 -8.75 -9.71 -12.49
C GLY A 63 -8.53 -9.08 -11.10
N VAL A 64 -7.98 -7.86 -11.03
CA VAL A 64 -7.72 -7.17 -9.76
C VAL A 64 -8.47 -5.86 -9.65
N GLY A 65 -8.55 -5.08 -10.73
CA GLY A 65 -9.27 -3.81 -10.72
C GLY A 65 -8.68 -2.76 -11.65
N ILE A 66 -9.14 -1.52 -11.48
CA ILE A 66 -8.69 -0.37 -12.26
C ILE A 66 -7.74 0.45 -11.41
N ILE A 67 -6.55 0.70 -11.94
CA ILE A 67 -5.55 1.54 -11.28
C ILE A 67 -5.54 2.91 -11.96
N LYS A 68 -5.57 3.96 -11.13
CA LYS A 68 -5.44 5.36 -11.56
C LYS A 68 -4.23 5.99 -10.87
N VAL A 69 -3.36 6.64 -11.64
CA VAL A 69 -2.23 7.41 -11.11
C VAL A 69 -2.64 8.87 -11.07
N ILE A 70 -2.88 9.41 -9.88
CA ILE A 70 -3.53 10.72 -9.73
C ILE A 70 -2.56 11.86 -9.41
N GLY A 71 -1.32 11.54 -9.04
CA GLY A 71 -0.33 12.56 -8.69
C GLY A 71 0.95 12.00 -8.10
N LYS A 72 1.66 12.86 -7.40
CA LYS A 72 2.85 12.52 -6.63
C LYS A 72 2.74 13.09 -5.22
N GLU A 73 3.29 12.38 -4.25
CA GLU A 73 3.35 12.79 -2.86
C GLU A 73 4.72 12.46 -2.27
N LYS A 74 5.21 13.29 -1.34
CA LYS A 74 6.50 13.11 -0.69
C LYS A 74 6.32 12.61 0.74
N ILE A 75 6.88 11.45 1.07
CA ILE A 75 6.81 10.82 2.40
C ILE A 75 8.21 10.48 2.88
N ALA A 76 8.52 10.82 4.13
CA ALA A 76 9.81 10.56 4.77
C ALA A 76 11.03 10.97 3.90
N GLY A 77 10.90 12.06 3.14
CA GLY A 77 11.96 12.58 2.27
C GLY A 77 11.99 12.00 0.85
N ARG A 78 11.19 10.97 0.55
CA ARG A 78 11.12 10.28 -0.74
C ARG A 78 9.88 10.66 -1.53
N GLU A 79 10.01 10.81 -2.85
CA GLU A 79 8.87 11.12 -3.74
C GLU A 79 8.29 9.83 -4.31
N GLY A 80 6.96 9.68 -4.29
CA GLY A 80 6.28 8.55 -4.89
C GLY A 80 5.02 8.94 -5.65
N PHE A 81 4.56 8.06 -6.53
CA PHE A 81 3.32 8.22 -7.29
C PHE A 81 2.11 7.80 -6.47
N VAL A 82 1.07 8.62 -6.46
CA VAL A 82 -0.20 8.30 -5.82
C VAL A 82 -1.03 7.43 -6.77
N CYS A 83 -1.16 6.15 -6.42
CA CYS A 83 -1.87 5.14 -7.18
C CYS A 83 -3.13 4.72 -6.42
N GLN A 84 -4.29 4.75 -7.07
CA GLN A 84 -5.57 4.31 -6.49
C GLN A 84 -6.07 3.08 -7.24
N LEU A 85 -6.49 2.07 -6.49
CA LEU A 85 -7.13 0.86 -7.02
C LEU A 85 -8.63 0.88 -6.75
N PHE A 86 -9.39 0.67 -7.81
CA PHE A 86 -10.83 0.56 -7.80
C PHE A 86 -11.25 -0.85 -8.22
N GLN A 87 -12.39 -1.32 -7.71
CA GLN A 87 -12.96 -2.59 -8.12
C GLN A 87 -13.29 -2.57 -9.63
N ALA A 88 -13.03 -3.67 -10.34
CA ALA A 88 -13.20 -3.73 -11.80
C ALA A 88 -14.66 -3.48 -12.25
N ASP A 89 -15.62 -3.95 -11.46
CA ASP A 89 -17.05 -3.87 -11.75
C ASP A 89 -17.69 -2.57 -11.24
N GLU A 90 -16.99 -1.81 -10.40
CA GLU A 90 -17.50 -0.60 -9.76
C GLU A 90 -16.38 0.45 -9.64
N GLU A 91 -16.24 1.28 -10.69
CA GLU A 91 -15.11 2.21 -10.82
C GLU A 91 -15.03 3.29 -9.72
N ASP A 92 -16.11 3.44 -8.94
CA ASP A 92 -16.23 4.41 -7.84
C ASP A 92 -15.93 3.78 -6.47
N LYS A 93 -15.82 2.44 -6.39
CA LYS A 93 -15.46 1.73 -5.16
C LYS A 93 -13.95 1.60 -5.06
N MET A 94 -13.33 2.53 -4.34
CA MET A 94 -11.89 2.47 -4.05
C MET A 94 -11.65 1.43 -2.96
N ILE A 95 -10.70 0.53 -3.23
CA ILE A 95 -10.34 -0.55 -2.31
C ILE A 95 -8.93 -0.38 -1.74
N ALA A 96 -8.06 0.37 -2.43
CA ALA A 96 -6.74 0.72 -1.93
C ALA A 96 -6.17 2.00 -2.53
N GLU A 97 -5.29 2.65 -1.77
CA GLU A 97 -4.43 3.75 -2.24
C GLU A 97 -2.99 3.45 -1.82
N TRP A 98 -2.04 3.71 -2.72
CA TRP A 98 -0.62 3.63 -2.43
C TRP A 98 0.12 4.88 -2.86
N ILE A 99 1.23 5.14 -2.19
CA ILE A 99 2.27 6.05 -2.68
C ILE A 99 3.48 5.20 -3.01
N ILE A 100 3.76 5.00 -4.29
CA ILE A 100 4.82 4.10 -4.76
C ILE A 100 6.08 4.89 -5.06
N ASP A 101 7.17 4.55 -4.39
CA ASP A 101 8.48 5.04 -4.75
C ASP A 101 8.98 4.33 -6.01
N PRO A 102 9.22 5.04 -7.13
CA PRO A 102 9.63 4.40 -8.37
C PRO A 102 11.06 3.85 -8.33
N ASP A 103 11.92 4.37 -7.46
CA ASP A 103 13.32 3.93 -7.36
C ASP A 103 13.43 2.63 -6.57
N LEU A 104 12.57 2.45 -5.55
CA LEU A 104 12.55 1.26 -4.71
C LEU A 104 11.52 0.21 -5.15
N ALA A 105 10.56 0.59 -6.00
CA ALA A 105 9.37 -0.19 -6.32
C ALA A 105 8.60 -0.66 -5.06
N LEU A 106 8.60 0.18 -4.02
CA LEU A 106 7.96 -0.10 -2.73
C LEU A 106 6.97 1.01 -2.34
N PRO A 107 5.88 0.68 -1.64
CA PRO A 107 4.97 1.69 -1.11
C PRO A 107 5.61 2.45 0.06
N LEU A 108 5.67 3.78 -0.06
CA LEU A 108 5.90 4.72 1.04
C LEU A 108 4.67 4.81 1.95
N ARG A 109 3.47 4.61 1.38
CA ARG A 109 2.20 4.49 2.10
C ARG A 109 1.30 3.48 1.41
N SER A 110 0.52 2.77 2.20
CA SER A 110 -0.59 1.93 1.76
C SER A 110 -1.79 2.21 2.64
N LYS A 111 -2.95 2.41 2.02
CA LYS A 111 -4.26 2.51 2.64
C LYS A 111 -5.17 1.46 2.02
N ILE A 112 -5.99 0.82 2.86
CA ILE A 112 -7.00 -0.14 2.44
C ILE A 112 -8.36 0.40 2.85
N PHE A 113 -9.33 0.29 1.96
CA PHE A 113 -10.68 0.79 2.13
C PHE A 113 -11.70 -0.33 1.99
N GLU A 114 -12.74 -0.25 2.82
CA GLU A 114 -13.95 -1.07 2.72
C GLU A 114 -15.13 -0.13 2.77
N ASP A 115 -16.04 -0.25 1.80
CA ASP A 115 -17.19 0.66 1.60
C ASP A 115 -16.82 2.16 1.66
N ASN A 116 -15.67 2.49 1.05
CA ASN A 116 -15.05 3.82 1.01
C ASN A 116 -14.62 4.38 2.38
N GLU A 117 -14.63 3.58 3.44
CA GLU A 117 -14.07 3.93 4.74
C GLU A 117 -12.67 3.32 4.90
N LEU A 118 -11.75 4.10 5.50
CA LEU A 118 -10.37 3.67 5.74
C LEU A 118 -10.34 2.59 6.84
N GLN A 119 -9.93 1.39 6.48
CA GLN A 119 -9.83 0.26 7.43
C GLN A 119 -8.43 0.12 8.02
N GLY A 120 -7.41 0.41 7.21
CA GLY A 120 -6.02 0.24 7.62
C GLY A 120 -5.08 1.14 6.85
N GLN A 121 -4.04 1.60 7.53
CA GLN A 121 -2.96 2.37 6.92
C GLN A 121 -1.60 1.93 7.45
N ILE A 122 -0.64 1.86 6.52
CA ILE A 122 0.77 1.76 6.82
C ILE A 122 1.50 2.87 6.09
N GLU A 123 2.40 3.53 6.80
CA GLU A 123 3.15 4.65 6.28
C GLU A 123 4.60 4.58 6.77
N LEU A 124 5.51 4.88 5.85
CA LEU A 124 6.93 5.05 6.13
C LEU A 124 7.12 6.34 6.94
N VAL A 125 7.67 6.19 8.15
CA VAL A 125 7.89 7.34 9.03
C VAL A 125 9.27 7.96 8.79
N LYS A 126 10.27 7.12 8.50
CA LYS A 126 11.66 7.55 8.39
C LYS A 126 12.46 6.62 7.47
N TYR A 127 13.34 7.21 6.68
CA TYR A 127 14.30 6.52 5.83
C TYR A 127 15.67 7.19 5.98
N MET A 128 16.68 6.45 6.46
CA MET A 128 18.04 6.96 6.65
C MET A 128 19.06 6.03 5.98
N GLN A 129 20.05 6.64 5.33
CA GLN A 129 21.26 5.99 4.85
C GLN A 129 22.42 6.38 5.78
N TYR A 130 23.21 5.40 6.20
CA TYR A 130 24.38 5.59 7.07
C TYR A 130 25.69 5.57 6.26
#